data_AF-A0A917VCB9-F1
#
_entry.id   AF-A0A917VCB9-F1
#
_cell.length_a   1.000
_cell.length_b   1.000
_cell.length_c   1.000
_cell.angle_alpha   90.00
_cell.angle_beta   90.00
_cell.angle_gamma   90.00
#
_symmetry.space_group_name_H-M   'P 1'
#
loop_
_entity.id
_entity.type
_entity.pdbx_description
1 polymer ?
#
loop_
_entity_poly.entity_id
_entity_poly.type
_entity_poly.pdbx_seq_one_letter_code
_entity_poly.pdbx_strand_id
1 'polypeptide(L)'
;MLPPTERLPQARELIEMDRYFVVHAPRQTGKTTMLRTLASELTAEGDIAALMFSCEETKVAGDDFTAAESILLGSIREAAERSGWPEELMPPDSWPQSPPGTRVRTALSEWCRRCPRRVVLLLDEIDALQGNSMVSILSQLRAGHNARHEGYPFPASVVLCGLRDLRDYKVASGGEPGRSNPASPFNIVAESLRLGDFTADEIAELYDQHTQETGQEFTKDALERVFELTQGQPWLVNALAFETILQIGTTATITIGQVEEAKERLIRKRATHLDALVARLRELRVERVIEPILAGTWPDIDTSFDDDVSYVHDLGLIRGTRELEIANPIYREVLLRVLGHRTERFVQADPRSFVLPDGRFDMPRLLEEFVVFWREHGEVLIRQEGYHEAACQIILMAFLHRLVNGGGQLDREYAAGTKRLDVLVRWPFTDSEGGRHLQREAMELKVWRAGENDPMPDGLAQLDRYLDRLTLTTGSLVIFDRRPEAPPWKERGGFDQATTPSGRQVTVLRV
;
A
#
# COMPACT_ATOMS: atom_id res chain seq x y z
N MET A 1 -3.42 6.82 -20.41
CA MET A 1 -3.72 7.18 -19.02
C MET A 1 -5.23 7.11 -18.83
N LEU A 2 -5.73 6.62 -17.69
CA LEU A 2 -7.18 6.61 -17.42
C LEU A 2 -7.72 8.05 -17.20
N PRO A 3 -8.94 8.37 -17.66
CA PRO A 3 -9.56 9.68 -17.46
C PRO A 3 -9.73 10.07 -15.98
N PRO A 4 -9.40 11.30 -15.56
CA PRO A 4 -9.61 11.78 -14.19
C PRO A 4 -11.07 11.73 -13.73
N THR A 5 -11.99 11.98 -14.65
CA THR A 5 -13.44 12.09 -14.39
C THR A 5 -14.05 10.74 -13.98
N GLU A 6 -13.48 9.63 -14.44
CA GLU A 6 -13.91 8.29 -14.03
C GLU A 6 -13.35 7.93 -12.64
N ARG A 7 -12.16 8.46 -12.32
CA ARG A 7 -11.44 8.18 -11.07
C ARG A 7 -11.94 9.01 -9.88
N LEU A 8 -12.47 10.21 -10.13
CA LEU A 8 -13.12 11.09 -9.14
C LEU A 8 -14.32 11.84 -9.76
N PRO A 9 -15.45 11.16 -10.02
CA PRO A 9 -16.61 11.78 -10.68
C PRO A 9 -17.16 12.99 -9.90
N GLN A 10 -17.14 12.91 -8.57
CA GLN A 10 -17.61 13.96 -7.66
C GLN A 10 -16.74 15.22 -7.69
N ALA A 11 -15.46 15.13 -8.08
CA ALA A 11 -14.57 16.28 -8.08
C ALA A 11 -15.06 17.37 -9.05
N ARG A 12 -15.58 16.98 -10.22
CA ARG A 12 -16.11 17.93 -11.21
C ARG A 12 -17.37 18.62 -10.69
N GLU A 13 -18.30 17.86 -10.12
CA GLU A 13 -19.53 18.40 -9.52
C GLU A 13 -19.21 19.42 -8.41
N LEU A 14 -18.26 19.12 -7.53
CA LEU A 14 -17.85 20.03 -6.46
C LEU A 14 -17.20 21.33 -6.99
N ILE A 15 -16.42 21.26 -8.07
CA ILE A 15 -15.83 22.43 -8.73
C ILE A 15 -16.94 23.29 -9.36
N GLU A 16 -17.92 22.67 -10.01
CA GLU A 16 -19.07 23.37 -10.59
C GLU A 16 -19.91 24.05 -9.51
N MET A 17 -20.03 23.45 -8.32
CA MET A 17 -20.72 24.01 -7.15
C MET A 17 -19.90 25.02 -6.33
N ASP A 18 -18.74 25.47 -6.83
CA ASP A 18 -17.84 26.42 -6.13
C ASP A 18 -17.39 25.93 -4.73
N ARG A 19 -17.28 24.61 -4.54
CA ARG A 19 -16.90 24.01 -3.26
C ARG A 19 -15.40 23.85 -3.14
N TYR A 20 -14.91 23.97 -1.91
CA TYR A 20 -13.54 23.60 -1.55
C TYR A 20 -13.60 22.19 -0.98
N PHE A 21 -12.69 21.32 -1.40
CA PHE A 21 -12.72 19.91 -0.99
C PHE A 21 -11.30 19.34 -0.87
N VAL A 22 -11.19 18.22 -0.16
CA VAL A 22 -9.94 17.48 -0.03
C VAL A 22 -9.95 16.32 -1.01
N VAL A 23 -8.80 16.06 -1.62
CA VAL A 23 -8.51 14.79 -2.27
C VAL A 23 -7.38 14.12 -1.51
N HIS A 24 -7.68 13.04 -0.80
CA HIS A 24 -6.65 12.30 -0.07
C HIS A 24 -6.48 10.91 -0.65
N ALA A 25 -5.24 10.44 -0.70
CA ALA A 25 -4.95 9.05 -1.04
C ALA A 25 -3.53 8.68 -0.62
N PRO A 26 -3.23 7.38 -0.48
CA PRO A 26 -1.86 6.92 -0.26
C PRO A 26 -0.85 7.46 -1.29
N ARG A 27 0.44 7.41 -0.97
CA ARG A 27 1.51 7.76 -1.91
C ARG A 27 1.38 6.94 -3.20
N GLN A 28 1.70 7.57 -4.32
CA GLN A 28 1.80 6.94 -5.65
C GLN A 28 0.50 6.31 -6.18
N THR A 29 -0.64 6.87 -5.80
CA THR A 29 -1.97 6.52 -6.36
C THR A 29 -2.31 7.28 -7.65
N GLY A 30 -1.37 8.07 -8.18
CA GLY A 30 -1.58 8.86 -9.40
C GLY A 30 -2.21 10.25 -9.18
N LYS A 31 -2.33 10.72 -7.94
CA LYS A 31 -2.93 12.03 -7.58
C LYS A 31 -2.39 13.19 -8.43
N THR A 32 -1.08 13.40 -8.44
CA THR A 32 -0.41 14.47 -9.19
C THR A 32 -0.78 14.45 -10.67
N THR A 33 -0.73 13.26 -11.27
CA THR A 33 -1.06 13.11 -12.69
C THR A 33 -2.54 13.39 -12.94
N MET A 34 -3.43 12.86 -12.08
CA MET A 34 -4.87 13.08 -12.15
C MET A 34 -5.24 14.57 -12.02
N LEU A 35 -4.68 15.28 -11.03
CA LEU A 35 -4.95 16.71 -10.82
C LEU A 35 -4.45 17.55 -12.00
N ARG A 36 -3.29 17.20 -12.55
CA ARG A 36 -2.75 17.88 -13.74
C ARG A 36 -3.66 17.73 -14.94
N THR A 37 -4.14 16.51 -15.21
CA THR A 37 -5.07 16.25 -16.31
C THR A 37 -6.40 16.98 -16.07
N LEU A 38 -6.97 16.91 -14.86
CA LEU A 38 -8.18 17.63 -14.50
C LEU A 38 -8.05 19.16 -14.70
N ALA A 39 -6.93 19.75 -14.26
CA ALA A 39 -6.66 21.17 -14.46
C ALA A 39 -6.57 21.55 -15.95
N SER A 40 -5.93 20.69 -16.75
CA SER A 40 -5.81 20.89 -18.20
C SER A 40 -7.18 20.81 -18.89
N GLU A 41 -8.00 19.81 -18.56
CA GLU A 41 -9.35 19.63 -19.11
C GLU A 41 -10.25 20.82 -18.78
N LEU A 42 -10.33 21.21 -17.50
CA LEU A 42 -11.15 22.35 -17.07
C LEU A 42 -10.73 23.66 -17.74
N THR A 43 -9.44 23.85 -17.97
CA THR A 43 -8.94 25.06 -18.64
C THR A 43 -9.25 25.06 -20.14
N ALA A 44 -9.21 23.89 -20.78
CA ALA A 44 -9.53 23.71 -22.19
C ALA A 44 -11.01 23.95 -22.50
N GLU A 45 -11.92 23.68 -21.55
CA GLU A 45 -13.36 23.94 -21.69
C GLU A 45 -13.70 25.44 -21.82
N GLY A 46 -12.83 26.33 -21.34
CA GLY A 46 -12.90 27.77 -21.63
C GLY A 46 -13.50 28.66 -20.54
N ASP A 47 -14.28 28.11 -19.60
CA ASP A 47 -14.92 28.89 -18.53
C ASP A 47 -14.07 29.03 -17.26
N ILE A 48 -13.07 28.16 -17.12
CA ILE A 48 -12.23 28.03 -15.93
C ILE A 48 -10.77 28.27 -16.29
N ALA A 49 -10.03 28.87 -15.35
CA ALA A 49 -8.57 28.89 -15.32
C ALA A 49 -8.14 28.01 -14.12
N ALA A 50 -7.88 26.73 -14.38
CA ALA A 50 -7.56 25.76 -13.35
C ALA A 50 -6.05 25.54 -13.25
N LEU A 51 -5.44 25.98 -12.14
CA LEU A 51 -4.00 25.83 -11.93
C LEU A 51 -3.71 24.72 -10.92
N MET A 52 -2.89 23.76 -11.32
CA MET A 52 -2.28 22.79 -10.41
C MET A 52 -0.85 23.23 -10.08
N PHE A 53 -0.48 23.19 -8.80
CA PHE A 53 0.88 23.45 -8.33
C PHE A 53 1.19 22.61 -7.08
N SER A 54 2.46 22.28 -6.88
CA SER A 54 2.91 21.55 -5.70
C SER A 54 3.25 22.50 -4.55
N CYS A 55 2.90 22.10 -3.33
CA CYS A 55 3.30 22.75 -2.10
C CYS A 55 4.63 22.21 -1.53
N GLU A 56 5.30 21.25 -2.18
CA GLU A 56 6.47 20.53 -1.64
C GLU A 56 7.57 21.46 -1.12
N GLU A 57 7.88 22.51 -1.88
CA GLU A 57 8.93 23.47 -1.55
C GLU A 57 8.66 24.24 -0.25
N THR A 58 7.40 24.38 0.16
CA THR A 58 7.03 25.06 1.41
C THR A 58 7.53 24.31 2.64
N LYS A 59 7.90 23.04 2.51
CA LYS A 59 8.43 22.21 3.60
C LYS A 59 9.66 22.82 4.26
N VAL A 60 10.50 23.55 3.51
CA VAL A 60 11.71 24.19 4.07
C VAL A 60 11.39 25.32 5.04
N ALA A 61 10.18 25.88 4.98
CA ALA A 61 9.76 26.95 5.88
C ALA A 61 9.42 26.44 7.29
N GLY A 62 9.05 25.16 7.45
CA GLY A 62 8.61 24.63 8.74
C GLY A 62 7.46 25.47 9.31
N ASP A 63 7.64 26.01 10.52
CA ASP A 63 6.68 26.90 11.19
C ASP A 63 6.76 28.39 10.79
N ASP A 64 7.72 28.77 9.94
CA ASP A 64 7.81 30.15 9.43
C ASP A 64 6.75 30.38 8.34
N PHE A 65 5.56 30.78 8.80
CA PHE A 65 4.45 31.07 7.90
C PHE A 65 4.74 32.23 6.92
N THR A 66 5.66 33.13 7.25
CA THR A 66 6.02 34.27 6.37
C THR A 66 6.85 33.78 5.18
N ALA A 67 7.79 32.86 5.45
CA ALA A 67 8.54 32.17 4.40
C ALA A 67 7.62 31.28 3.57
N ALA A 68 6.73 30.50 4.22
CA ALA A 68 5.78 29.63 3.54
C ALA A 68 4.86 30.40 2.57
N GLU A 69 4.33 31.56 2.97
CA GLU A 69 3.54 32.42 2.08
C GLU A 69 4.30 32.85 0.83
N SER A 70 5.57 33.24 1.01
CA SER A 70 6.42 33.70 -0.09
C SER A 70 6.72 32.57 -1.07
N ILE A 71 7.06 31.39 -0.56
CA ILE A 71 7.33 30.20 -1.37
C ILE A 71 6.07 29.77 -2.12
N LEU A 72 4.92 29.68 -1.44
CA LEU A 72 3.65 29.28 -2.06
C LEU A 72 3.26 30.21 -3.22
N LEU A 73 3.41 31.52 -3.05
CA LEU A 73 3.15 32.51 -4.10
C LEU A 73 4.14 32.41 -5.26
N GLY A 74 5.38 32.01 -5.00
CA GLY A 74 6.37 31.66 -6.03
C GLY A 74 5.95 30.41 -6.80
N SER A 75 5.57 29.34 -6.11
CA SER A 75 5.14 28.08 -6.74
C SER A 75 3.90 28.28 -7.64
N ILE A 76 2.95 29.12 -7.23
CA ILE A 76 1.79 29.51 -8.07
C ILE A 76 2.26 30.21 -9.35
N ARG A 77 3.19 31.17 -9.22
CA ARG A 77 3.75 31.90 -10.37
C ARG A 77 4.41 30.95 -11.36
N GLU A 78 5.34 30.13 -10.87
CA GLU A 78 6.10 29.20 -11.71
C GLU A 78 5.22 28.15 -12.37
N ALA A 79 4.16 27.70 -11.69
CA ALA A 79 3.19 26.78 -12.29
C ALA A 79 2.40 27.45 -13.42
N ALA A 80 1.95 28.70 -13.23
CA ALA A 80 1.25 29.46 -14.25
C ALA A 80 2.15 29.79 -15.46
N GLU A 81 3.43 30.09 -15.23
CA GLU A 81 4.38 30.32 -16.33
C GLU A 81 4.64 29.04 -17.15
N ARG A 82 4.68 27.88 -16.48
CA ARG A 82 4.86 26.57 -17.13
C ARG A 82 3.61 26.07 -17.86
N SER A 83 2.42 26.59 -17.57
CA SER A 83 1.18 26.13 -18.21
C SER A 83 1.03 26.62 -19.65
N GLY A 84 1.79 27.64 -20.07
CA GLY A 84 1.69 28.24 -21.40
C GLY A 84 0.38 29.00 -21.63
N TRP A 85 -0.23 29.51 -20.55
CA TRP A 85 -1.47 30.28 -20.63
C TRP A 85 -1.30 31.63 -21.36
N PRO A 86 -2.36 32.13 -22.00
CA PRO A 86 -2.38 33.50 -22.48
C PRO A 86 -2.28 34.49 -21.29
N GLU A 87 -1.73 35.67 -21.55
CA GLU A 87 -1.45 36.71 -20.56
C GLU A 87 -2.69 37.08 -19.71
N GLU A 88 -3.88 37.03 -20.30
CA GLU A 88 -5.15 37.34 -19.62
C GLU A 88 -5.48 36.38 -18.46
N LEU A 89 -5.00 35.13 -18.50
CA LEU A 89 -5.21 34.15 -17.42
C LEU A 89 -4.10 34.19 -16.37
N MET A 90 -3.00 34.89 -16.67
CA MET A 90 -1.82 34.90 -15.81
C MET A 90 -2.09 35.66 -14.50
N PRO A 91 -1.46 35.23 -13.41
CA PRO A 91 -1.46 36.03 -12.19
C PRO A 91 -0.71 37.37 -12.40
N PRO A 92 -0.92 38.40 -11.55
CA PRO A 92 -0.33 39.74 -11.74
C PRO A 92 1.20 39.73 -11.62
N ASP A 93 1.96 40.33 -12.53
CA ASP A 93 3.45 40.28 -12.56
C ASP A 93 4.13 40.48 -11.21
N SER A 94 3.58 41.38 -10.39
CA SER A 94 3.95 41.52 -8.99
C SER A 94 2.73 41.33 -8.09
N TRP A 95 2.90 40.51 -7.05
CA TRP A 95 1.90 40.37 -6.02
C TRP A 95 1.76 41.68 -5.23
N PRO A 96 0.53 42.07 -4.84
CA PRO A 96 0.33 43.27 -4.05
C PRO A 96 1.04 43.15 -2.70
N GLN A 97 1.66 44.25 -2.26
CA GLN A 97 2.30 44.29 -0.95
C GLN A 97 1.25 44.13 0.15
N SER A 98 1.49 43.22 1.08
CA SER A 98 0.58 42.91 2.18
C SER A 98 1.36 42.42 3.40
N PRO A 99 0.86 42.67 4.62
CA PRO A 99 1.50 42.17 5.82
C PRO A 99 1.48 40.63 5.85
N PRO A 100 2.50 39.99 6.47
CA PRO A 100 2.49 38.55 6.71
C PRO A 100 1.17 38.10 7.36
N GLY A 101 0.68 36.91 7.01
CA GLY A 101 -0.61 36.38 7.46
C GLY A 101 -1.78 36.77 6.55
N THR A 102 -1.55 37.61 5.55
CA THR A 102 -2.60 38.03 4.59
C THR A 102 -2.17 38.01 3.12
N ARG A 103 -0.89 37.74 2.85
CA ARG A 103 -0.30 37.86 1.51
C ARG A 103 -0.98 36.97 0.49
N VAL A 104 -1.23 35.71 0.85
CA VAL A 104 -1.85 34.73 -0.05
C VAL A 104 -3.29 35.14 -0.35
N ARG A 105 -4.04 35.56 0.66
CA ARG A 105 -5.42 36.05 0.45
C ARG A 105 -5.46 37.25 -0.51
N THR A 106 -4.62 38.26 -0.28
CA THR A 106 -4.61 39.47 -1.12
C THR A 106 -4.14 39.16 -2.55
N ALA A 107 -3.11 38.33 -2.70
CA ALA A 107 -2.58 37.90 -3.99
C ALA A 107 -3.62 37.14 -4.83
N LEU A 108 -4.28 36.13 -4.24
CA LEU A 108 -5.30 35.35 -4.94
C LEU A 108 -6.51 36.20 -5.32
N SER A 109 -6.91 37.14 -4.46
CA SER A 109 -7.99 38.08 -4.76
C SER A 109 -7.64 39.01 -5.92
N GLU A 110 -6.40 39.51 -5.97
CA GLU A 110 -5.89 40.32 -7.07
C GLU A 110 -5.95 39.56 -8.40
N TRP A 111 -5.50 38.31 -8.38
CA TRP A 111 -5.55 37.46 -9.57
C TRP A 111 -6.98 37.19 -10.03
N CYS A 112 -7.88 36.78 -9.12
CA CYS A 112 -9.27 36.50 -9.46
C CYS A 112 -10.02 37.73 -9.99
N ARG A 113 -9.62 38.94 -9.61
CA ARG A 113 -10.21 40.17 -10.12
C ARG A 113 -9.79 40.50 -11.55
N ARG A 114 -8.58 40.09 -11.95
CA ARG A 114 -8.02 40.35 -13.29
C ARG A 114 -8.35 39.24 -14.28
N CYS A 115 -8.40 38.00 -13.81
CA CYS A 115 -8.66 36.86 -14.66
C CYS A 115 -10.10 36.93 -15.21
N PRO A 116 -10.30 36.83 -16.54
CA PRO A 116 -11.63 36.84 -17.13
C PRO A 116 -12.40 35.54 -16.88
N ARG A 117 -11.73 34.50 -16.36
CA ARG A 117 -12.29 33.17 -16.09
C ARG A 117 -12.38 32.89 -14.58
N ARG A 118 -13.21 31.92 -14.21
CA ARG A 118 -13.26 31.41 -12.85
C ARG A 118 -11.94 30.74 -12.50
N VAL A 119 -11.25 31.24 -11.48
CA VAL A 119 -9.98 30.66 -11.02
C VAL A 119 -10.25 29.45 -10.12
N VAL A 120 -9.64 28.31 -10.44
CA VAL A 120 -9.68 27.09 -9.62
C VAL A 120 -8.24 26.69 -9.30
N LEU A 121 -7.96 26.35 -8.04
CA LEU A 121 -6.62 25.98 -7.59
C LEU A 121 -6.59 24.53 -7.12
N LEU A 122 -5.62 23.76 -7.60
CA LEU A 122 -5.37 22.38 -7.19
C LEU A 122 -4.00 22.34 -6.50
N LEU A 123 -4.02 22.32 -5.17
CA LEU A 123 -2.83 22.32 -4.33
C LEU A 123 -2.41 20.88 -4.10
N ASP A 124 -1.35 20.44 -4.76
CA ASP A 124 -0.78 19.12 -4.55
C ASP A 124 0.19 19.12 -3.35
N GLU A 125 0.23 18.00 -2.64
CA GLU A 125 1.07 17.79 -1.47
C GLU A 125 0.90 18.84 -0.36
N ILE A 126 -0.35 19.17 0.03
CA ILE A 126 -0.62 20.14 1.12
C ILE A 126 0.18 19.80 2.38
N ASP A 127 0.40 18.51 2.62
CA ASP A 127 1.07 17.95 3.79
C ASP A 127 2.53 18.42 3.93
N ALA A 128 3.08 19.05 2.89
CA ALA A 128 4.36 19.75 2.97
C ALA A 128 4.30 20.96 3.91
N LEU A 129 3.15 21.64 3.99
CA LEU A 129 2.90 22.67 5.00
C LEU A 129 2.72 22.01 6.36
N GLN A 130 3.41 22.53 7.37
CA GLN A 130 3.36 21.99 8.74
C GLN A 130 3.12 23.09 9.76
N GLY A 131 2.54 22.71 10.90
CA GLY A 131 2.32 23.59 12.05
C GLY A 131 1.69 24.94 11.69
N ASN A 132 2.35 26.01 12.09
CA ASN A 132 1.85 27.38 11.91
C ASN A 132 1.70 27.79 10.44
N SER A 133 2.53 27.25 9.55
CA SER A 133 2.44 27.52 8.11
C SER A 133 1.14 26.98 7.52
N MET A 134 0.79 25.73 7.83
CA MET A 134 -0.49 25.14 7.43
C MET A 134 -1.67 25.95 7.99
N VAL A 135 -1.64 26.28 9.28
CA VAL A 135 -2.70 27.06 9.94
C VAL A 135 -2.88 28.43 9.28
N SER A 136 -1.79 29.15 8.98
CA SER A 136 -1.84 30.46 8.33
C SER A 136 -2.47 30.40 6.94
N ILE A 137 -2.01 29.47 6.10
CA ILE A 137 -2.50 29.32 4.71
C ILE A 137 -3.98 28.95 4.69
N LEU A 138 -4.40 27.94 5.48
CA LEU A 138 -5.80 27.53 5.54
C LEU A 138 -6.70 28.63 6.12
N SER A 139 -6.21 29.41 7.10
CA SER A 139 -6.95 30.55 7.65
C SER A 139 -7.21 31.63 6.59
N GLN A 140 -6.22 31.90 5.74
CA GLN A 140 -6.34 32.86 4.64
C GLN A 140 -7.29 32.39 3.54
N LEU A 141 -7.20 31.11 3.16
CA LEU A 141 -8.15 30.49 2.22
C LEU A 141 -9.58 30.56 2.75
N ARG A 142 -9.78 30.29 4.05
CA ARG A 142 -11.11 30.34 4.69
C ARG A 142 -11.67 31.74 4.74
N ALA A 143 -10.85 32.72 5.12
CA ALA A 143 -11.27 34.11 5.14
C ALA A 143 -11.69 34.60 3.75
N GLY A 144 -10.94 34.25 2.70
CA GLY A 144 -11.29 34.58 1.32
C GLY A 144 -12.54 33.86 0.83
N HIS A 145 -12.64 32.53 1.07
CA HIS A 145 -13.81 31.73 0.70
C HIS A 145 -15.09 32.28 1.32
N ASN A 146 -15.04 32.60 2.62
CA ASN A 146 -16.16 33.19 3.34
C ASN A 146 -16.53 34.54 2.74
N ALA A 147 -15.59 35.42 2.40
CA ALA A 147 -15.91 36.74 1.85
C ALA A 147 -16.55 36.71 0.44
N ARG A 148 -16.54 35.56 -0.27
CA ARG A 148 -17.10 35.47 -1.64
C ARG A 148 -18.58 35.82 -1.73
N HIS A 149 -19.38 35.47 -0.71
CA HIS A 149 -20.82 35.81 -0.70
C HIS A 149 -21.08 37.33 -0.62
N GLU A 150 -20.07 38.11 -0.20
CA GLU A 150 -20.10 39.58 -0.16
C GLU A 150 -19.58 40.20 -1.46
N GLY A 151 -19.31 39.40 -2.51
CA GLY A 151 -18.77 39.86 -3.78
C GLY A 151 -17.24 40.01 -3.80
N TYR A 152 -16.53 39.51 -2.79
CA TYR A 152 -15.07 39.52 -2.78
C TYR A 152 -14.50 38.55 -3.84
N PRO A 153 -13.69 39.03 -4.82
CA PRO A 153 -13.13 38.16 -5.84
C PRO A 153 -12.10 37.22 -5.20
N PHE A 154 -12.33 35.92 -5.32
CA PHE A 154 -11.49 34.87 -4.75
C PHE A 154 -11.72 33.55 -5.52
N PRO A 155 -10.83 32.55 -5.44
CA PRO A 155 -10.99 31.31 -6.21
C PRO A 155 -12.38 30.67 -6.08
N ALA A 156 -12.90 30.20 -7.20
CA ALA A 156 -14.18 29.51 -7.33
C ALA A 156 -14.15 28.16 -6.59
N SER A 157 -13.05 27.44 -6.72
CA SER A 157 -12.83 26.18 -6.01
C SER A 157 -11.36 26.02 -5.65
N VAL A 158 -11.10 25.33 -4.55
CA VAL A 158 -9.76 24.92 -4.11
C VAL A 158 -9.81 23.45 -3.77
N VAL A 159 -8.96 22.68 -4.45
CA VAL A 159 -8.74 21.26 -4.20
C VAL A 159 -7.47 21.11 -3.39
N LEU A 160 -7.60 20.58 -2.18
CA LEU A 160 -6.48 20.34 -1.26
C LEU A 160 -6.09 18.88 -1.36
N CYS A 161 -4.96 18.57 -1.99
CA CYS A 161 -4.53 17.21 -2.25
C CYS A 161 -3.38 16.77 -1.35
N GLY A 162 -3.57 15.65 -0.64
CA GLY A 162 -2.59 15.15 0.32
C GLY A 162 -2.66 13.64 0.54
N LEU A 163 -1.93 13.19 1.55
CA LEU A 163 -1.84 11.81 2.00
C LEU A 163 -2.97 11.43 2.96
N ARG A 164 -3.49 12.41 3.70
CA ARG A 164 -4.46 12.21 4.77
C ARG A 164 -5.59 13.21 4.65
N ASP A 165 -6.69 12.92 5.35
CA ASP A 165 -7.75 13.91 5.54
C ASP A 165 -7.19 15.14 6.29
N LEU A 166 -7.68 16.33 5.96
CA LEU A 166 -7.36 17.57 6.69
C LEU A 166 -7.65 17.49 8.19
N ARG A 167 -8.62 16.66 8.60
CA ARG A 167 -8.94 16.39 10.00
C ARG A 167 -7.76 15.79 10.77
N ASP A 168 -6.94 14.97 10.13
CA ASP A 168 -5.78 14.34 10.79
C ASP A 168 -4.65 15.33 11.04
N TYR A 169 -4.50 16.34 10.18
CA TYR A 169 -3.52 17.41 10.37
C TYR A 169 -3.86 18.32 11.55
N LYS A 170 -5.14 18.43 11.90
CA LYS A 170 -5.56 19.16 13.10
C LYS A 170 -5.02 18.50 14.37
N VAL A 171 -5.03 17.17 14.44
CA VAL A 171 -4.46 16.42 15.57
C VAL A 171 -2.94 16.55 15.60
N ALA A 172 -2.29 16.39 14.44
CA ALA A 172 -0.83 16.51 14.32
C ALA A 172 -0.29 17.91 14.66
N SER A 173 -1.09 18.96 14.43
CA SER A 173 -0.73 20.36 14.71
C SER A 173 -1.08 20.80 16.14
N GLY A 174 -1.29 19.85 17.07
CA GLY A 174 -1.53 20.14 18.49
C GLY A 174 -2.99 20.46 18.85
N GLY A 175 -3.95 20.20 17.96
CA GLY A 175 -5.37 20.28 18.28
C GLY A 175 -5.86 19.07 19.08
N GLU A 176 -6.72 19.28 20.08
CA GLU A 176 -7.33 18.18 20.83
C GLU A 176 -8.21 17.29 19.93
N PRO A 177 -8.03 15.95 19.97
CA PRO A 177 -8.92 15.00 19.30
C PRO A 177 -10.37 15.21 19.75
N GLY A 178 -11.32 15.20 18.80
CA GLY A 178 -12.76 15.23 19.11
C GLY A 178 -13.38 16.59 19.47
N ARG A 179 -12.62 17.66 19.70
CA ARG A 179 -13.21 19.01 19.88
C ARG A 179 -13.52 19.66 18.53
N SER A 180 -14.79 19.69 18.13
CA SER A 180 -15.27 20.54 17.03
C SER A 180 -15.10 22.02 17.42
N ASN A 181 -14.05 22.66 16.90
CA ASN A 181 -13.89 24.10 17.00
C ASN A 181 -14.49 24.72 15.72
N PRO A 182 -15.65 25.38 15.78
CA PRO A 182 -16.29 25.97 14.59
C PRO A 182 -15.42 27.05 13.92
N ALA A 183 -14.47 27.66 14.64
CA ALA A 183 -13.50 28.61 14.10
C ALA A 183 -12.25 27.95 13.47
N SER A 184 -12.20 26.61 13.40
CA SER A 184 -11.06 25.90 12.85
C SER A 184 -10.85 26.25 11.36
N PRO A 185 -9.62 26.60 10.95
CA PRO A 185 -9.32 26.87 9.54
C PRO A 185 -9.54 25.64 8.64
N PHE A 186 -9.57 24.44 9.23
CA PHE A 186 -9.83 23.17 8.56
C PHE A 186 -11.32 22.96 8.19
N ASN A 187 -12.26 23.77 8.71
CA ASN A 187 -13.70 23.67 8.40
C ASN A 187 -14.11 24.40 7.10
N ILE A 188 -13.20 24.54 6.14
CA ILE A 188 -13.46 25.16 4.83
C ILE A 188 -13.96 24.15 3.79
N VAL A 189 -13.82 22.86 4.10
CA VAL A 189 -13.96 21.74 3.18
C VAL A 189 -15.39 21.20 3.22
N ALA A 190 -16.02 21.11 2.05
CA ALA A 190 -17.34 20.54 1.88
C ALA A 190 -17.30 19.01 1.95
N GLU A 191 -16.34 18.40 1.26
CA GLU A 191 -16.18 16.95 1.16
C GLU A 191 -14.70 16.54 1.17
N SER A 192 -14.44 15.32 1.62
CA SER A 192 -13.12 14.68 1.58
C SER A 192 -13.24 13.46 0.66
N LEU A 193 -12.68 13.58 -0.54
CA LEU A 193 -12.73 12.55 -1.57
C LEU A 193 -11.48 11.67 -1.46
N ARG A 194 -11.67 10.35 -1.41
CA ARG A 194 -10.58 9.38 -1.47
C ARG A 194 -10.34 8.92 -2.90
N LEU A 195 -9.14 9.12 -3.43
CA LEU A 195 -8.77 8.48 -4.70
C LEU A 195 -8.53 6.99 -4.44
N GLY A 196 -9.40 6.14 -4.99
CA GLY A 196 -9.37 4.69 -4.80
C GLY A 196 -8.22 3.98 -5.52
N ASP A 197 -8.14 2.68 -5.32
CA ASP A 197 -7.35 1.78 -6.16
C ASP A 197 -8.08 1.50 -7.49
N PHE A 198 -7.37 1.04 -8.52
CA PHE A 198 -7.99 0.66 -9.79
C PHE A 198 -8.88 -0.58 -9.64
N THR A 199 -10.03 -0.57 -10.30
CA THR A 199 -10.83 -1.76 -10.53
C THR A 199 -10.16 -2.69 -11.55
N ALA A 200 -10.61 -3.94 -11.62
CA ALA A 200 -10.11 -4.88 -12.63
C ALA A 200 -10.33 -4.36 -14.06
N ASP A 201 -11.46 -3.70 -14.31
CA ASP A 201 -11.80 -3.12 -15.61
C ASP A 201 -10.89 -1.93 -15.95
N GLU A 202 -10.62 -1.04 -14.97
CA GLU A 202 -9.66 0.06 -15.12
C GLU A 202 -8.23 -0.44 -15.42
N ILE A 203 -7.79 -1.55 -14.80
CA ILE A 203 -6.49 -2.16 -15.13
C ILE A 203 -6.50 -2.70 -16.56
N ALA A 204 -7.57 -3.40 -16.96
CA ALA A 204 -7.70 -3.95 -18.30
C ALA A 204 -7.65 -2.84 -19.36
N GLU A 205 -8.37 -1.74 -19.15
CA GLU A 205 -8.34 -0.58 -20.04
C GLU A 205 -6.94 0.07 -20.08
N LEU A 206 -6.31 0.25 -18.91
CA LEU A 206 -4.97 0.83 -18.84
C LEU A 206 -3.95 0.00 -19.63
N TYR A 207 -4.04 -1.33 -19.58
CA TYR A 207 -3.14 -2.24 -20.29
C TYR A 207 -3.52 -2.42 -21.77
N ASP A 208 -4.81 -2.26 -22.11
CA ASP A 208 -5.24 -2.25 -23.51
C ASP A 208 -4.63 -1.07 -24.27
N GLN A 209 -4.44 0.08 -23.64
CA GLN A 209 -3.75 1.21 -24.27
C GLN A 209 -2.34 0.84 -24.78
N HIS A 210 -1.57 0.07 -23.99
CA HIS A 210 -0.28 -0.47 -24.44
C HIS A 210 -0.45 -1.47 -25.59
N THR A 211 -1.49 -2.30 -25.53
CA THR A 211 -1.82 -3.27 -26.57
C THR A 211 -2.13 -2.56 -27.90
N GLN A 212 -2.91 -1.48 -27.88
CA GLN A 212 -3.24 -0.69 -29.07
C GLN A 212 -2.01 0.02 -29.65
N GLU A 213 -1.11 0.52 -28.80
CA GLU A 213 0.09 1.24 -29.23
C GLU A 213 1.19 0.32 -29.79
N THR A 214 1.34 -0.88 -29.23
CA THR A 214 2.49 -1.76 -29.52
C THR A 214 2.12 -3.07 -30.21
N GLY A 215 0.85 -3.46 -30.19
CA GLY A 215 0.36 -4.78 -30.62
C GLY A 215 0.68 -5.91 -29.63
N GLN A 216 1.31 -5.62 -28.48
CA GLN A 216 1.63 -6.63 -27.48
C GLN A 216 0.47 -6.82 -26.50
N GLU A 217 -0.18 -7.97 -26.59
CA GLU A 217 -1.34 -8.31 -25.76
C GLU A 217 -0.96 -8.86 -24.37
N PHE A 218 -1.85 -8.63 -23.40
CA PHE A 218 -1.90 -9.33 -22.13
C PHE A 218 -3.00 -10.38 -22.16
N THR A 219 -2.70 -11.61 -21.74
CA THR A 219 -3.74 -12.64 -21.56
C THR A 219 -4.72 -12.25 -20.44
N LYS A 220 -5.96 -12.75 -20.53
CA LYS A 220 -6.98 -12.53 -19.50
C LYS A 220 -6.51 -12.97 -18.12
N ASP A 221 -5.92 -14.16 -18.02
CA ASP A 221 -5.42 -14.68 -16.75
C ASP A 221 -4.27 -13.84 -16.19
N ALA A 222 -3.46 -13.20 -17.04
CA ALA A 222 -2.43 -12.26 -16.59
C ALA A 222 -3.04 -10.98 -15.99
N LEU A 223 -4.10 -10.44 -16.59
CA LEU A 223 -4.81 -9.27 -16.06
C LEU A 223 -5.48 -9.58 -14.72
N GLU A 224 -6.18 -10.72 -14.62
CA GLU A 224 -6.76 -11.21 -13.36
C GLU A 224 -5.67 -11.34 -12.29
N ARG A 225 -4.52 -11.90 -12.66
CA ARG A 225 -3.41 -12.05 -11.73
C ARG A 225 -2.79 -10.73 -11.29
N VAL A 226 -2.67 -9.74 -12.18
CA VAL A 226 -2.23 -8.39 -11.82
C VAL A 226 -3.20 -7.78 -10.81
N PHE A 227 -4.51 -7.88 -11.04
CA PHE A 227 -5.49 -7.38 -10.09
C PHE A 227 -5.39 -8.10 -8.74
N GLU A 228 -5.27 -9.43 -8.72
CA GLU A 228 -5.09 -10.19 -7.48
C GLU A 228 -3.87 -9.73 -6.67
N LEU A 229 -2.71 -9.60 -7.33
CA LEU A 229 -1.44 -9.26 -6.69
C LEU A 229 -1.40 -7.83 -6.14
N THR A 230 -2.05 -6.90 -6.85
CA THR A 230 -1.97 -5.46 -6.56
C THR A 230 -3.18 -4.94 -5.81
N GLN A 231 -4.32 -5.65 -5.89
CA GLN A 231 -5.65 -5.19 -5.50
C GLN A 231 -5.98 -3.80 -6.08
N GLY A 232 -5.47 -3.49 -7.28
CA GLY A 232 -5.69 -2.21 -7.94
C GLY A 232 -4.71 -1.11 -7.58
N GLN A 233 -3.78 -1.34 -6.65
CA GLN A 233 -2.90 -0.27 -6.16
C GLN A 233 -2.11 0.35 -7.32
N PRO A 234 -2.32 1.65 -7.65
CA PRO A 234 -1.90 2.19 -8.94
C PRO A 234 -0.41 2.08 -9.23
N TRP A 235 0.44 2.27 -8.21
CA TRP A 235 1.87 2.14 -8.37
C TRP A 235 2.30 0.71 -8.68
N LEU A 236 1.79 -0.28 -7.94
CA LEU A 236 2.09 -1.69 -8.16
C LEU A 236 1.61 -2.15 -9.53
N VAL A 237 0.42 -1.72 -9.97
CA VAL A 237 -0.09 -2.01 -11.32
C VAL A 237 0.92 -1.50 -12.36
N ASN A 238 1.28 -0.21 -12.31
CA ASN A 238 2.24 0.36 -13.26
C ASN A 238 3.65 -0.25 -13.13
N ALA A 239 4.09 -0.59 -11.92
CA ALA A 239 5.39 -1.20 -11.68
C ALA A 239 5.48 -2.63 -12.23
N LEU A 240 4.42 -3.42 -12.09
CA LEU A 240 4.33 -4.74 -12.70
C LEU A 240 4.31 -4.65 -14.23
N ALA A 241 3.55 -3.72 -14.81
CA ALA A 241 3.58 -3.46 -16.25
C ALA A 241 5.01 -3.10 -16.72
N PHE A 242 5.66 -2.16 -16.04
CA PHE A 242 7.02 -1.73 -16.34
C PHE A 242 8.03 -2.87 -16.28
N GLU A 243 8.03 -3.65 -15.20
CA GLU A 243 8.93 -4.81 -15.07
C GLU A 243 8.65 -5.86 -16.16
N THR A 244 7.38 -6.12 -16.45
CA THR A 244 7.00 -7.13 -17.44
C THR A 244 7.38 -6.74 -18.87
N ILE A 245 7.04 -5.51 -19.26
CA ILE A 245 7.24 -5.00 -20.62
C ILE A 245 8.72 -4.68 -20.87
N LEU A 246 9.35 -3.92 -19.98
CA LEU A 246 10.66 -3.33 -20.24
C LEU A 246 11.83 -4.09 -19.63
N GLN A 247 11.65 -4.74 -18.48
CA GLN A 247 12.75 -5.39 -17.76
C GLN A 247 12.88 -6.87 -18.09
N ILE A 248 11.76 -7.58 -18.21
CA ILE A 248 11.74 -8.96 -18.71
C ILE A 248 11.87 -8.95 -20.23
N GLY A 249 11.17 -8.04 -20.92
CA GLY A 249 11.41 -7.77 -22.34
C GLY A 249 11.03 -8.93 -23.25
N THR A 250 9.75 -9.32 -23.22
CA THR A 250 9.19 -10.28 -24.19
C THR A 250 8.56 -9.53 -25.37
N THR A 251 8.66 -10.06 -26.59
CA THR A 251 7.88 -9.58 -27.76
C THR A 251 6.61 -10.39 -27.98
N ALA A 252 6.44 -11.49 -27.25
CA ALA A 252 5.24 -12.32 -27.29
C ALA A 252 4.18 -11.82 -26.30
N THR A 253 2.98 -12.36 -26.41
CA THR A 253 1.86 -12.16 -25.48
C THR A 253 2.30 -12.40 -24.04
N ILE A 254 1.89 -11.49 -23.16
CA ILE A 254 2.22 -11.54 -21.73
C ILE A 254 1.25 -12.48 -21.00
N THR A 255 1.81 -13.48 -20.32
CA THR A 255 1.09 -14.51 -19.57
C THR A 255 1.31 -14.36 -18.06
N ILE A 256 0.59 -15.15 -17.26
CA ILE A 256 0.77 -15.23 -15.79
C ILE A 256 2.25 -15.43 -15.42
N GLY A 257 2.98 -16.25 -16.18
CA GLY A 257 4.38 -16.56 -15.89
C GLY A 257 5.27 -15.31 -15.85
N GLN A 258 5.11 -14.41 -16.82
CA GLN A 258 5.88 -13.16 -16.83
C GLN A 258 5.44 -12.19 -15.72
N VAL A 259 4.14 -12.15 -15.38
CA VAL A 259 3.65 -11.34 -14.26
C VAL A 259 4.23 -11.80 -12.92
N GLU A 260 4.29 -13.12 -12.69
CA GLU A 260 4.92 -13.68 -11.49
C GLU A 260 6.42 -13.37 -11.41
N GLU A 261 7.13 -13.50 -12.54
CA GLU A 261 8.54 -13.12 -12.58
C GLU A 261 8.73 -11.61 -12.30
N ALA A 262 7.86 -10.76 -12.83
CA ALA A 262 7.89 -9.32 -12.58
C ALA A 262 7.66 -8.99 -11.09
N LYS A 263 6.69 -9.66 -10.45
CA LYS A 263 6.42 -9.58 -9.01
C LYS A 263 7.67 -9.92 -8.20
N GLU A 264 8.30 -11.07 -8.49
CA GLU A 264 9.51 -11.52 -7.80
C GLU A 264 10.67 -10.52 -7.94
N ARG A 265 10.87 -9.99 -9.15
CA ARG A 265 11.90 -8.97 -9.42
C ARG A 265 11.63 -7.68 -8.64
N LEU A 266 10.38 -7.23 -8.62
CA LEU A 266 9.96 -6.01 -7.93
C LEU A 266 10.24 -6.10 -6.42
N ILE A 267 9.88 -7.23 -5.79
CA ILE A 267 10.10 -7.46 -4.35
C ILE A 267 11.61 -7.57 -4.04
N ARG A 268 12.39 -8.25 -4.88
CA ARG A 268 13.85 -8.39 -4.69
C ARG A 268 14.60 -7.06 -4.84
N LYS A 269 14.20 -6.22 -5.79
CA LYS A 269 14.86 -4.93 -6.09
C LYS A 269 14.72 -3.90 -4.96
N ARG A 270 13.85 -4.12 -3.97
CA ARG A 270 13.51 -3.14 -2.91
C ARG A 270 13.29 -1.76 -3.52
N ALA A 271 12.31 -1.65 -4.41
CA ALA A 271 11.97 -0.36 -5.00
C ALA A 271 11.80 0.71 -3.89
N THR A 272 12.22 1.94 -4.14
CA THR A 272 12.27 3.03 -3.14
C THR A 272 10.96 3.22 -2.36
N HIS A 273 9.82 2.91 -2.99
CA HIS A 273 8.52 2.90 -2.32
C HIS A 273 8.39 1.82 -1.24
N LEU A 274 8.87 0.60 -1.51
CA LEU A 274 8.89 -0.49 -0.54
C LEU A 274 9.83 -0.17 0.64
N ASP A 275 10.93 0.53 0.41
CA ASP A 275 11.82 1.02 1.49
C ASP A 275 11.13 2.06 2.39
N ALA A 276 10.26 2.91 1.81
CA ALA A 276 9.49 3.86 2.60
C ALA A 276 8.49 3.15 3.56
N LEU A 277 7.98 1.97 3.17
CA LEU A 277 7.13 1.15 4.04
C LEU A 277 7.92 0.65 5.27
N VAL A 278 9.19 0.25 5.09
CA VAL A 278 10.07 -0.25 6.17
C VAL A 278 10.15 0.74 7.33
N ALA A 279 10.25 2.03 7.02
CA ALA A 279 10.36 3.06 8.04
C ALA A 279 9.09 3.17 8.90
N ARG A 280 7.91 2.99 8.27
CA ARG A 280 6.60 3.09 8.93
C ARG A 280 6.28 1.89 9.82
N LEU A 281 6.80 0.71 9.50
CA LEU A 281 6.58 -0.51 10.30
C LEU A 281 7.20 -0.49 11.70
N ARG A 282 8.05 0.51 11.99
CA ARG A 282 8.63 0.73 13.33
C ARG A 282 7.82 1.70 14.18
N GLU A 283 6.76 2.31 13.63
CA GLU A 283 5.87 3.18 14.38
C GLU A 283 4.93 2.33 15.22
N LEU A 284 4.89 2.55 16.54
CA LEU A 284 4.04 1.77 17.47
C LEU A 284 2.57 1.73 17.05
N ARG A 285 2.05 2.82 16.48
CA ARG A 285 0.68 2.88 15.97
C ARG A 285 0.43 1.99 14.75
N VAL A 286 1.44 1.80 13.90
CA VAL A 286 1.35 0.91 12.73
C VAL A 286 1.47 -0.54 13.20
N GLU A 287 2.40 -0.81 14.11
CA GLU A 287 2.62 -2.13 14.70
C GLU A 287 1.35 -2.69 15.35
N ARG A 288 0.65 -1.89 16.17
CA ARG A 288 -0.61 -2.27 16.82
C ARG A 288 -1.72 -2.75 15.88
N VAL A 289 -1.71 -2.28 14.63
CA VAL A 289 -2.71 -2.63 13.63
C VAL A 289 -2.23 -3.78 12.74
N ILE A 290 -0.96 -3.77 12.34
CA ILE A 290 -0.41 -4.77 11.41
C ILE A 290 -0.15 -6.10 12.11
N GLU A 291 0.30 -6.08 13.36
CA GLU A 291 0.68 -7.29 14.10
C GLU A 291 -0.48 -8.29 14.24
N PRO A 292 -1.70 -7.92 14.69
CA PRO A 292 -2.81 -8.86 14.76
C PRO A 292 -3.17 -9.46 13.40
N ILE A 293 -3.19 -8.62 12.35
CA ILE A 293 -3.49 -9.06 10.96
C ILE A 293 -2.47 -10.09 10.45
N LEU A 294 -1.18 -9.93 10.80
CA LEU A 294 -0.14 -10.91 10.46
C LEU A 294 -0.22 -12.17 11.33
N ALA A 295 -0.63 -12.03 12.59
CA ALA A 295 -0.83 -13.14 13.51
C ALA A 295 -2.09 -13.98 13.21
N GLY A 296 -2.98 -13.48 12.34
CA GLY A 296 -4.27 -14.09 12.06
C GLY A 296 -5.27 -13.89 13.20
N THR A 297 -5.02 -12.91 14.08
CA THR A 297 -5.92 -12.50 15.14
C THR A 297 -6.67 -11.24 14.73
N TRP A 298 -7.87 -11.05 15.27
CA TRP A 298 -8.61 -9.81 15.09
C TRP A 298 -8.16 -8.84 16.19
N PRO A 299 -7.87 -7.57 15.88
CA PRO A 299 -7.64 -6.58 16.91
C PRO A 299 -8.87 -6.53 17.83
N ASP A 300 -8.66 -6.56 19.16
CA ASP A 300 -9.69 -6.24 20.17
C ASP A 300 -9.97 -4.71 20.17
N ILE A 301 -10.17 -4.14 18.98
CA ILE A 301 -10.28 -2.70 18.74
C ILE A 301 -11.62 -2.46 18.05
N ASP A 302 -12.38 -1.48 18.53
CA ASP A 302 -13.51 -0.95 17.77
C ASP A 302 -12.97 -0.24 16.53
N THR A 303 -12.93 -0.97 15.40
CA THR A 303 -12.36 -0.51 14.13
C THR A 303 -13.07 0.71 13.54
N SER A 304 -14.23 1.10 14.08
CA SER A 304 -15.04 2.21 13.58
C SER A 304 -14.53 3.59 14.01
N PHE A 305 -13.72 3.68 15.08
CA PHE A 305 -13.28 4.95 15.67
C PHE A 305 -11.81 4.98 16.09
N ASP A 306 -10.99 4.04 15.61
CA ASP A 306 -9.58 3.98 15.96
C ASP A 306 -8.72 4.82 14.99
N ASP A 307 -8.10 5.88 15.54
CA ASP A 307 -7.22 6.80 14.81
C ASP A 307 -6.00 6.07 14.20
N ASP A 308 -5.52 4.98 14.79
CA ASP A 308 -4.41 4.16 14.28
C ASP A 308 -4.86 3.32 13.08
N VAL A 309 -6.06 2.74 13.12
CA VAL A 309 -6.64 2.02 11.97
C VAL A 309 -6.85 2.97 10.79
N SER A 310 -7.44 4.15 11.02
CA SER A 310 -7.62 5.17 9.97
C SER A 310 -6.29 5.59 9.37
N TYR A 311 -5.28 5.82 10.22
CA TYR A 311 -3.94 6.17 9.77
C TYR A 311 -3.28 5.10 8.91
N VAL A 312 -3.34 3.83 9.33
CA VAL A 312 -2.74 2.71 8.57
C VAL A 312 -3.49 2.47 7.26
N HIS A 313 -4.80 2.69 7.24
CA HIS A 313 -5.61 2.66 6.03
C HIS A 313 -5.24 3.80 5.06
N ASP A 314 -5.00 5.01 5.55
CA ASP A 314 -4.55 6.16 4.74
C ASP A 314 -3.12 6.03 4.24
N LEU A 315 -2.27 5.30 4.97
CA LEU A 315 -0.96 4.86 4.46
C LEU A 315 -1.10 3.86 3.30
N GLY A 316 -2.29 3.28 3.08
CA GLY A 316 -2.55 2.26 2.07
C GLY A 316 -1.96 0.90 2.43
N LEU A 317 -1.73 0.63 3.72
CA LEU A 317 -1.15 -0.62 4.20
C LEU A 317 -2.19 -1.71 4.47
N ILE A 318 -3.43 -1.30 4.77
CA ILE A 318 -4.55 -2.20 5.03
C ILE A 318 -5.77 -1.82 4.20
N ARG A 319 -6.71 -2.76 4.11
CA ARG A 319 -8.04 -2.60 3.52
C ARG A 319 -9.10 -3.27 4.38
N GLY A 320 -10.37 -2.99 4.08
CA GLY A 320 -11.51 -3.51 4.83
C GLY A 320 -11.89 -2.63 6.01
N THR A 321 -13.15 -2.73 6.45
CA THR A 321 -13.70 -1.94 7.57
C THR A 321 -14.06 -2.80 8.78
N ARG A 322 -14.51 -4.03 8.54
CA ARG A 322 -14.82 -5.03 9.57
C ARG A 322 -13.75 -6.11 9.64
N GLU A 323 -13.38 -6.62 8.49
CA GLU A 323 -12.33 -7.62 8.33
C GLU A 323 -11.10 -6.93 7.75
N LEU A 324 -10.25 -6.40 8.63
CA LEU A 324 -8.98 -5.77 8.26
C LEU A 324 -8.02 -6.80 7.64
N GLU A 325 -7.48 -6.45 6.48
CA GLU A 325 -6.48 -7.24 5.77
C GLU A 325 -5.33 -6.35 5.31
N ILE A 326 -4.16 -6.92 5.06
CA ILE A 326 -3.10 -6.20 4.35
C ILE A 326 -3.61 -5.80 2.96
N ALA A 327 -3.29 -4.58 2.53
CA ALA A 327 -3.89 -3.95 1.35
C ALA A 327 -3.78 -4.78 0.06
N ASN A 328 -2.69 -5.53 -0.11
CA ASN A 328 -2.49 -6.43 -1.24
C ASN A 328 -1.46 -7.54 -0.94
N PRO A 329 -1.46 -8.65 -1.70
CA PRO A 329 -0.50 -9.75 -1.54
C PRO A 329 0.97 -9.33 -1.62
N ILE A 330 1.34 -8.42 -2.52
CA ILE A 330 2.74 -7.96 -2.66
C ILE A 330 3.21 -7.29 -1.36
N TYR A 331 2.39 -6.41 -0.78
CA TYR A 331 2.70 -5.77 0.49
C TYR A 331 2.84 -6.78 1.61
N ARG A 332 1.93 -7.76 1.73
CA ARG A 332 2.05 -8.80 2.77
C ARG A 332 3.41 -9.52 2.71
N GLU A 333 3.85 -9.88 1.50
CA GLU A 333 5.16 -10.53 1.31
C GLU A 333 6.32 -9.59 1.68
N VAL A 334 6.26 -8.34 1.21
CA VAL A 334 7.27 -7.32 1.55
C VAL A 334 7.34 -7.10 3.06
N LEU A 335 6.20 -6.98 3.75
CA LEU A 335 6.13 -6.81 5.21
C LEU A 335 6.86 -7.95 5.92
N LEU A 336 6.49 -9.20 5.63
CA LEU A 336 7.10 -10.38 6.25
C LEU A 336 8.60 -10.48 5.96
N ARG A 337 9.02 -10.13 4.74
CA ARG A 337 10.44 -10.10 4.36
C ARG A 337 11.24 -9.02 5.06
N VAL A 338 10.66 -7.84 5.21
CA VAL A 338 11.29 -6.73 5.91
C VAL A 338 11.45 -7.03 7.39
N LEU A 339 10.40 -7.55 8.02
CA LEU A 339 10.41 -7.93 9.44
C LEU A 339 11.38 -9.10 9.67
N GLY A 340 11.33 -10.12 8.80
CA GLY A 340 12.19 -11.30 8.86
C GLY A 340 13.68 -11.05 8.56
N HIS A 341 14.05 -9.87 8.07
CA HIS A 341 15.42 -9.59 7.62
C HIS A 341 16.48 -9.75 8.73
N ARG A 342 16.12 -9.53 10.01
CA ARG A 342 17.03 -9.80 11.13
C ARG A 342 17.23 -11.30 11.32
N THR A 343 16.14 -12.05 11.28
CA THR A 343 16.13 -13.49 11.39
C THR A 343 16.92 -14.18 10.29
N GLU A 344 16.85 -13.69 9.04
CA GLU A 344 17.63 -14.21 7.90
C GLU A 344 19.14 -14.29 8.19
N ARG A 345 19.69 -13.42 9.05
CA ARG A 345 21.14 -13.41 9.39
C ARG A 345 21.56 -14.63 10.22
N PHE A 346 20.62 -15.25 10.92
CA PHE A 346 20.87 -16.44 11.73
C PHE A 346 20.72 -17.73 10.91
N VAL A 347 20.08 -17.67 9.74
CA VAL A 347 19.85 -18.85 8.90
C VAL A 347 21.10 -19.18 8.08
N GLN A 348 21.80 -20.26 8.46
CA GLN A 348 23.03 -20.74 7.81
C GLN A 348 22.80 -21.87 6.78
N ALA A 349 21.56 -22.32 6.60
CA ALA A 349 21.23 -23.41 5.68
C ALA A 349 21.58 -23.06 4.22
N ASP A 350 22.20 -24.02 3.50
CA ASP A 350 22.47 -23.92 2.05
C ASP A 350 21.20 -24.35 1.29
N PRO A 351 20.59 -23.49 0.44
CA PRO A 351 19.39 -23.86 -0.31
C PRO A 351 19.52 -25.15 -1.14
N ARG A 352 20.74 -25.51 -1.55
CA ARG A 352 21.01 -26.75 -2.31
C ARG A 352 20.87 -28.02 -1.47
N SER A 353 20.91 -27.92 -0.13
CA SER A 353 20.73 -29.07 0.75
C SER A 353 19.31 -29.63 0.65
N PHE A 354 18.33 -28.81 0.26
CA PHE A 354 16.92 -29.17 0.14
C PHE A 354 16.53 -29.68 -1.25
N VAL A 355 17.50 -30.05 -2.08
CA VAL A 355 17.26 -30.57 -3.43
C VAL A 355 17.74 -32.00 -3.51
N LEU A 356 16.82 -32.91 -3.83
CA LEU A 356 17.10 -34.32 -4.04
C LEU A 356 17.96 -34.52 -5.31
N PRO A 357 18.66 -35.66 -5.43
CA PRO A 357 19.47 -35.95 -6.62
C PRO A 357 18.69 -35.95 -7.95
N ASP A 358 17.37 -36.15 -7.91
CA ASP A 358 16.45 -36.10 -9.05
C ASP A 358 15.91 -34.68 -9.34
N GLY A 359 16.42 -33.66 -8.64
CA GLY A 359 16.05 -32.27 -8.79
C GLY A 359 14.81 -31.84 -8.00
N ARG A 360 14.10 -32.77 -7.36
CA ARG A 360 12.90 -32.47 -6.56
C ARG A 360 13.25 -31.77 -5.25
N PHE A 361 12.27 -31.06 -4.70
CA PHE A 361 12.39 -30.38 -3.43
C PHE A 361 12.14 -31.32 -2.25
N ASP A 362 13.06 -31.31 -1.28
CA ASP A 362 13.03 -32.13 -0.06
C ASP A 362 12.38 -31.35 1.10
N MET A 363 11.04 -31.34 1.09
CA MET A 363 10.24 -30.69 2.13
C MET A 363 10.46 -31.28 3.54
N PRO A 364 10.53 -32.61 3.73
CA PRO A 364 10.86 -33.19 5.04
C PRO A 364 12.19 -32.68 5.60
N ARG A 365 13.26 -32.69 4.80
CA ARG A 365 14.57 -32.20 5.24
C ARG A 365 14.54 -30.72 5.59
N LEU A 366 13.80 -29.90 4.84
CA LEU A 366 13.62 -28.51 5.20
C LEU A 366 13.00 -28.35 6.59
N LEU A 367 11.93 -29.10 6.88
CA LEU A 367 11.27 -29.02 8.18
C LEU A 367 12.19 -29.51 9.32
N GLU A 368 13.01 -30.54 9.07
CA GLU A 368 14.01 -31.00 10.03
C GLU A 368 15.08 -29.94 10.32
N GLU A 369 15.64 -29.29 9.29
CA GLU A 369 16.59 -28.19 9.48
C GLU A 369 15.93 -26.98 10.15
N PHE A 370 14.65 -26.70 9.87
CA PHE A 370 13.90 -25.67 10.57
C PHE A 370 13.74 -25.98 12.06
N VAL A 371 13.51 -27.24 12.45
CA VAL A 371 13.48 -27.64 13.86
C VAL A 371 14.81 -27.34 14.55
N VAL A 372 15.93 -27.71 13.92
CA VAL A 372 17.27 -27.42 14.48
C VAL A 372 17.44 -25.91 14.70
N PHE A 373 17.15 -25.13 13.66
CA PHE A 373 17.21 -23.67 13.72
C PHE A 373 16.30 -23.08 14.81
N TRP A 374 15.06 -23.58 14.92
CA TRP A 374 14.09 -23.13 15.91
C TRP A 374 14.54 -23.42 17.34
N ARG A 375 15.14 -24.59 17.59
CA ARG A 375 15.71 -24.94 18.90
C ARG A 375 16.87 -24.02 19.31
N GLU A 376 17.70 -23.63 18.35
CA GLU A 376 18.90 -22.82 18.60
C GLU A 376 18.59 -21.33 18.76
N HIS A 377 17.63 -20.81 17.98
CA HIS A 377 17.41 -19.37 17.85
C HIS A 377 16.01 -18.90 18.21
N GLY A 378 15.00 -19.78 18.22
CA GLY A 378 13.60 -19.39 18.33
C GLY A 378 13.28 -18.57 19.58
N GLU A 379 13.82 -18.93 20.74
CA GLU A 379 13.58 -18.19 22.00
C GLU A 379 14.06 -16.74 21.90
N VAL A 380 15.27 -16.55 21.40
CA VAL A 380 15.91 -15.24 21.30
C VAL A 380 15.21 -14.40 20.24
N LEU A 381 14.93 -14.99 19.08
CA LEU A 381 14.30 -14.31 17.96
C LEU A 381 12.91 -13.81 18.34
N ILE A 382 12.08 -14.64 18.99
CA ILE A 382 10.72 -14.22 19.37
C ILE A 382 10.73 -13.07 20.38
N ARG A 383 11.72 -13.00 21.28
CA ARG A 383 11.85 -11.89 22.24
C ARG A 383 12.40 -10.61 21.59
N GLN A 384 13.14 -10.74 20.50
CA GLN A 384 13.76 -9.61 19.80
C GLN A 384 12.92 -9.08 18.64
N GLU A 385 11.95 -9.86 18.18
CA GLU A 385 10.98 -9.47 17.17
C GLU A 385 10.01 -8.47 17.79
N GLY A 386 9.89 -7.28 17.20
CA GLY A 386 8.92 -6.27 17.69
C GLY A 386 7.48 -6.80 17.60
N TYR A 387 7.21 -7.61 16.58
CA TYR A 387 5.94 -8.24 16.28
C TYR A 387 5.82 -9.61 16.99
N HIS A 388 5.68 -9.58 18.31
CA HIS A 388 5.62 -10.76 19.19
C HIS A 388 4.52 -11.77 18.83
N GLU A 389 3.33 -11.30 18.44
CA GLU A 389 2.19 -12.16 18.09
C GLU A 389 2.36 -12.84 16.72
N ALA A 390 3.05 -12.16 15.79
CA ALA A 390 3.34 -12.66 14.45
C ALA A 390 4.77 -13.24 14.31
N ALA A 391 5.53 -13.31 15.41
CA ALA A 391 6.95 -13.66 15.40
C ALA A 391 7.19 -15.05 14.79
N CYS A 392 6.34 -16.03 15.09
CA CYS A 392 6.48 -17.39 14.57
C CYS A 392 6.35 -17.43 13.04
N GLN A 393 5.36 -16.72 12.50
CA GLN A 393 5.14 -16.58 11.07
C GLN A 393 6.31 -15.85 10.40
N ILE A 394 6.78 -14.75 11.00
CA ILE A 394 7.92 -13.97 10.50
C ILE A 394 9.20 -14.82 10.46
N ILE A 395 9.48 -15.58 11.53
CA ILE A 395 10.69 -16.41 11.64
C ILE A 395 10.68 -17.55 10.64
N LEU A 396 9.56 -18.27 10.50
CA LEU A 396 9.44 -19.32 9.51
C LEU A 396 9.58 -18.76 8.08
N MET A 397 8.97 -17.61 7.80
CA MET A 397 9.10 -16.98 6.50
C MET A 397 10.53 -16.55 6.18
N ALA A 398 11.23 -15.98 7.15
CA ALA A 398 12.66 -15.67 7.01
C ALA A 398 13.50 -16.92 6.71
N PHE A 399 13.16 -18.07 7.29
CA PHE A 399 13.80 -19.34 7.00
C PHE A 399 13.49 -19.81 5.56
N LEU A 400 12.22 -19.79 5.17
CA LEU A 400 11.75 -20.21 3.85
C LEU A 400 12.27 -19.32 2.71
N HIS A 401 12.57 -18.04 2.93
CA HIS A 401 13.15 -17.16 1.90
C HIS A 401 14.48 -17.68 1.34
N ARG A 402 15.20 -18.55 2.05
CA ARG A 402 16.38 -19.24 1.49
C ARG A 402 16.02 -20.12 0.28
N LEU A 403 14.82 -20.70 0.24
CA LEU A 403 14.31 -21.47 -0.92
C LEU A 403 14.20 -20.62 -2.17
N VAL A 404 13.78 -19.36 -2.02
CA VAL A 404 13.67 -18.39 -3.12
C VAL A 404 15.05 -18.10 -3.72
N ASN A 405 16.11 -18.13 -2.90
CA ASN A 405 17.49 -18.00 -3.37
C ASN A 405 18.00 -19.27 -4.08
N GLY A 406 17.40 -20.44 -3.81
CA GLY A 406 17.70 -21.72 -4.45
C GLY A 406 17.01 -21.96 -5.79
N GLY A 407 16.11 -21.05 -6.22
CA GLY A 407 15.33 -21.17 -7.46
C GLY A 407 13.85 -21.51 -7.27
N GLY A 408 13.40 -21.70 -6.02
CA GLY A 408 11.99 -21.89 -5.68
C GLY A 408 11.20 -20.57 -5.65
N GLN A 409 9.89 -20.69 -5.57
CA GLN A 409 8.94 -19.59 -5.38
C GLN A 409 8.07 -19.89 -4.16
N LEU A 410 7.66 -18.84 -3.44
CA LEU A 410 6.76 -18.95 -2.30
C LEU A 410 5.51 -18.12 -2.59
N ASP A 411 4.38 -18.80 -2.72
CA ASP A 411 3.08 -18.14 -2.81
C ASP A 411 2.46 -18.09 -1.41
N ARG A 412 2.13 -16.89 -0.95
CA ARG A 412 1.42 -16.64 0.31
C ARG A 412 -0.05 -16.40 0.03
N GLU A 413 -0.91 -16.92 0.89
CA GLU A 413 -2.36 -16.72 0.78
C GLU A 413 -2.89 -17.08 -0.60
N TYR A 414 -2.46 -18.22 -1.15
CA TYR A 414 -2.89 -18.66 -2.47
C TYR A 414 -4.43 -18.73 -2.52
N ALA A 415 -5.02 -17.77 -3.22
CA ALA A 415 -6.45 -17.58 -3.28
C ALA A 415 -7.05 -18.55 -4.30
N ALA A 416 -7.31 -19.77 -3.86
CA ALA A 416 -8.20 -20.67 -4.59
C ALA A 416 -9.65 -20.51 -4.09
N GLY A 417 -10.16 -19.27 -3.91
CA GLY A 417 -11.50 -18.96 -3.39
C GLY A 417 -11.49 -18.19 -2.05
N THR A 418 -12.51 -18.37 -1.20
CA THR A 418 -12.83 -17.50 -0.04
C THR A 418 -11.97 -17.65 1.23
N LYS A 419 -10.96 -18.53 1.23
CA LYS A 419 -10.04 -18.72 2.37
C LYS A 419 -8.62 -18.87 1.83
N ARG A 420 -7.62 -18.45 2.62
CA ARG A 420 -6.20 -18.33 2.24
C ARG A 420 -5.30 -19.44 2.83
N LEU A 421 -4.50 -20.10 2.00
CA LEU A 421 -3.45 -21.06 2.42
C LEU A 421 -2.24 -20.25 2.92
N ASP A 422 -1.66 -20.61 4.06
CA ASP A 422 -0.55 -19.82 4.59
C ASP A 422 0.67 -19.82 3.67
N VAL A 423 1.14 -20.98 3.23
CA VAL A 423 2.31 -21.10 2.35
C VAL A 423 2.09 -22.17 1.28
N LEU A 424 2.38 -21.82 0.03
CA LEU A 424 2.56 -22.75 -1.07
C LEU A 424 3.98 -22.61 -1.62
N VAL A 425 4.79 -23.66 -1.50
CA VAL A 425 6.10 -23.73 -2.14
C VAL A 425 5.93 -24.23 -3.56
N ARG A 426 6.54 -23.55 -4.53
CA ARG A 426 6.58 -23.96 -5.93
C ARG A 426 8.03 -24.15 -6.34
N TRP A 427 8.37 -25.36 -6.74
CA TRP A 427 9.73 -25.74 -7.06
C TRP A 427 9.85 -26.25 -8.49
N PRO A 428 10.48 -25.48 -9.40
CA PRO A 428 10.74 -25.96 -10.75
C PRO A 428 11.86 -26.99 -10.73
N PHE A 429 11.66 -28.14 -11.37
CA PHE A 429 12.70 -29.14 -11.54
C PHE A 429 12.66 -29.75 -12.94
N THR A 430 13.79 -30.34 -13.35
CA THR A 430 13.88 -31.10 -14.61
C THR A 430 14.09 -32.56 -14.26
N ASP A 431 13.24 -33.44 -14.79
CA ASP A 431 13.37 -34.87 -14.55
C ASP A 431 14.57 -35.48 -15.31
N SER A 432 14.83 -36.77 -15.08
CA SER A 432 15.91 -37.50 -15.75
C SER A 432 15.74 -37.64 -17.26
N GLU A 433 14.54 -37.38 -17.80
CA GLU A 433 14.22 -37.42 -19.23
C GLU A 433 14.31 -36.02 -19.88
N GLY A 434 14.63 -34.98 -19.11
CA GLY A 434 14.72 -33.60 -19.59
C GLY A 434 13.39 -32.83 -19.57
N GLY A 435 12.32 -33.43 -19.05
CA GLY A 435 11.02 -32.81 -18.87
C GLY A 435 11.05 -31.77 -17.75
N ARG A 436 10.52 -30.57 -18.01
CA ARG A 436 10.38 -29.51 -16.99
C ARG A 436 9.07 -29.66 -16.24
N HIS A 437 9.14 -29.71 -14.92
CA HIS A 437 8.02 -29.90 -14.01
C HIS A 437 8.00 -28.84 -12.92
N LEU A 438 6.84 -28.69 -12.28
CA LEU A 438 6.64 -27.80 -11.15
C LEU A 438 6.07 -28.58 -9.96
N GLN A 439 6.90 -28.84 -8.96
CA GLN A 439 6.46 -29.42 -7.70
C GLN A 439 5.76 -28.35 -6.85
N ARG A 440 4.74 -28.75 -6.11
CA ARG A 440 3.93 -27.88 -5.24
C ARG A 440 3.79 -28.52 -3.86
N GLU A 441 4.16 -27.78 -2.81
CA GLU A 441 4.02 -28.22 -1.41
C GLU A 441 3.17 -27.22 -0.64
N ALA A 442 2.06 -27.67 -0.06
CA ALA A 442 1.16 -26.85 0.74
C ALA A 442 1.51 -26.95 2.22
N MET A 443 1.58 -25.80 2.90
CA MET A 443 1.82 -25.69 4.33
C MET A 443 0.83 -24.74 5.00
N GLU A 444 0.23 -25.20 6.09
CA GLU A 444 -0.67 -24.44 6.96
C GLU A 444 0.01 -24.19 8.32
N LEU A 445 -0.18 -23.00 8.89
CA LEU A 445 0.47 -22.57 10.12
C LEU A 445 -0.57 -22.31 11.21
N LYS A 446 -0.27 -22.76 12.44
CA LYS A 446 -1.07 -22.44 13.63
C LYS A 446 -0.14 -22.06 14.78
N VAL A 447 -0.61 -21.16 15.63
CA VAL A 447 0.04 -20.83 16.91
C VAL A 447 -0.88 -21.32 18.01
N TRP A 448 -0.37 -22.15 18.92
CA TRP A 448 -1.12 -22.62 20.08
C TRP A 448 -0.79 -21.73 21.29
N ARG A 449 -1.72 -20.88 21.69
CA ARG A 449 -1.53 -19.94 22.80
C ARG A 449 -2.09 -20.50 24.12
N ALA A 450 -1.67 -19.88 25.22
CA ALA A 450 -2.17 -20.25 26.56
C ALA A 450 -3.69 -20.01 26.65
N GLY A 451 -4.42 -21.00 27.17
CA GLY A 451 -5.88 -20.92 27.31
C GLY A 451 -6.69 -21.28 26.05
N GLU A 452 -6.03 -21.53 24.92
CA GLU A 452 -6.67 -22.00 23.68
C GLU A 452 -6.70 -23.52 23.57
N ASN A 453 -7.67 -24.06 22.82
CA ASN A 453 -7.71 -25.47 22.45
C ASN A 453 -6.59 -25.80 21.44
N ASP A 454 -6.20 -27.08 21.36
CA ASP A 454 -5.22 -27.53 20.36
C ASP A 454 -5.71 -27.17 18.95
N PRO A 455 -4.97 -26.34 18.18
CA PRO A 455 -5.43 -25.87 16.88
C PRO A 455 -5.30 -26.94 15.78
N MET A 456 -4.80 -28.13 16.10
CA MET A 456 -4.60 -29.22 15.13
C MET A 456 -5.87 -29.57 14.33
N PRO A 457 -7.07 -29.79 14.92
CA PRO A 457 -8.26 -30.16 14.15
C PRO A 457 -8.67 -29.08 13.13
N ASP A 458 -8.63 -27.82 13.55
CA ASP A 458 -8.95 -26.67 12.69
C ASP A 458 -7.91 -26.49 11.58
N GLY A 459 -6.63 -26.66 11.91
CA GLY A 459 -5.53 -26.66 10.94
C GLY A 459 -5.65 -27.77 9.90
N LEU A 460 -5.98 -29.00 10.30
CA LEU A 460 -6.21 -30.11 9.38
C LEU A 460 -7.41 -29.86 8.46
N ALA A 461 -8.53 -29.36 9.01
CA ALA A 461 -9.71 -29.04 8.22
C ALA A 461 -9.44 -27.90 7.22
N GLN A 462 -8.58 -26.95 7.57
CA GLN A 462 -8.17 -25.87 6.68
C GLN A 462 -7.24 -26.35 5.57
N LEU A 463 -6.18 -27.09 5.93
CA LEU A 463 -5.25 -27.67 4.97
C LEU A 463 -5.97 -28.57 3.96
N ASP A 464 -6.92 -29.40 4.40
CA ASP A 464 -7.68 -30.31 3.54
C ASP A 464 -8.40 -29.60 2.39
N ARG A 465 -9.02 -28.45 2.67
CA ARG A 465 -9.69 -27.64 1.66
C ARG A 465 -8.72 -27.12 0.59
N TYR A 466 -7.48 -26.82 0.97
CA TYR A 466 -6.45 -26.38 0.00
C TYR A 466 -5.88 -27.51 -0.80
N LEU A 467 -5.60 -28.64 -0.15
CA LEU A 467 -5.13 -29.84 -0.85
C LEU A 467 -6.12 -30.26 -1.93
N ASP A 468 -7.42 -30.19 -1.65
CA ASP A 468 -8.47 -30.44 -2.63
C ASP A 468 -8.38 -29.49 -3.85
N ARG A 469 -8.35 -28.18 -3.59
CA ARG A 469 -8.29 -27.14 -4.64
C ARG A 469 -7.03 -27.19 -5.48
N LEU A 470 -5.89 -27.49 -4.86
CA LEU A 470 -4.60 -27.60 -5.55
C LEU A 470 -4.38 -28.97 -6.20
N THR A 471 -5.30 -29.91 -6.00
CA THR A 471 -5.18 -31.31 -6.42
C THR A 471 -3.90 -31.95 -5.86
N LEU A 472 -3.61 -31.67 -4.59
CA LEU A 472 -2.49 -32.22 -3.84
C LEU A 472 -2.96 -33.35 -2.92
N THR A 473 -2.13 -34.37 -2.76
CA THR A 473 -2.43 -35.54 -1.92
C THR A 473 -1.80 -35.46 -0.53
N THR A 474 -0.83 -34.55 -0.34
CA THR A 474 -0.03 -34.39 0.88
C THR A 474 0.21 -32.91 1.16
N GLY A 475 0.48 -32.59 2.44
CA GLY A 475 0.84 -31.25 2.89
C GLY A 475 1.38 -31.28 4.31
N SER A 476 1.77 -30.10 4.82
CA SER A 476 2.36 -29.94 6.14
C SER A 476 1.55 -29.00 7.01
N LEU A 477 1.24 -29.40 8.25
CA LEU A 477 0.67 -28.52 9.28
C LEU A 477 1.75 -28.20 10.31
N VAL A 478 2.14 -26.93 10.44
CA VAL A 478 3.12 -26.49 11.44
C VAL A 478 2.41 -25.79 12.59
N ILE A 479 2.58 -26.32 13.80
CA ILE A 479 1.99 -25.80 15.02
C ILE A 479 3.09 -25.26 15.93
N PHE A 480 3.08 -23.95 16.17
CA PHE A 480 3.95 -23.27 17.12
C PHE A 480 3.34 -23.29 18.52
N ASP A 481 3.84 -24.14 19.42
CA ASP A 481 3.40 -24.24 20.80
C ASP A 481 4.04 -23.12 21.65
N ARG A 482 3.23 -22.09 21.92
CA ARG A 482 3.62 -20.89 22.68
C ARG A 482 3.12 -20.93 24.12
N ARG A 483 2.55 -22.06 24.56
CA ARG A 483 2.03 -22.22 25.92
C ARG A 483 3.18 -22.27 26.94
N PRO A 484 2.96 -21.78 28.18
CA PRO A 484 3.91 -21.95 29.27
C PRO A 484 4.28 -23.41 29.56
N GLU A 485 3.36 -24.33 29.29
CA GLU A 485 3.50 -25.78 29.51
C GLU A 485 4.16 -26.51 28.32
N ALA A 486 4.54 -25.78 27.27
CA ALA A 486 5.21 -26.36 26.11
C ALA A 486 6.55 -27.01 26.49
N PRO A 487 7.01 -28.05 25.76
CA PRO A 487 8.28 -28.69 26.04
C PRO A 487 9.47 -27.70 26.08
N PRO A 488 10.53 -28.01 26.85
CA PRO A 488 11.76 -27.24 26.84
C PRO A 488 12.32 -27.08 25.43
N TRP A 489 13.00 -25.96 25.14
CA TRP A 489 13.45 -25.63 23.79
C TRP A 489 14.23 -26.75 23.09
N LYS A 490 15.07 -27.49 23.81
CA LYS A 490 15.86 -28.60 23.26
C LYS A 490 15.03 -29.80 22.80
N GLU A 491 13.79 -29.92 23.28
CA GLU A 491 12.88 -31.06 23.04
C GLU A 491 11.75 -30.71 22.04
N ARG A 492 11.61 -29.45 21.64
CA ARG A 492 10.61 -28.97 20.66
C ARG A 492 10.85 -29.54 19.26
N GLY A 493 9.83 -29.72 18.42
CA GLY A 493 10.00 -30.25 17.05
C GLY A 493 9.64 -31.73 16.92
N GLY A 494 8.43 -32.08 17.35
CA GLY A 494 7.85 -33.41 17.13
C GLY A 494 7.22 -33.50 15.74
N PHE A 495 7.46 -34.62 15.06
CA PHE A 495 6.81 -34.96 13.79
C PHE A 495 5.80 -36.07 14.01
N ASP A 496 4.56 -35.81 13.59
CA ASP A 496 3.47 -36.78 13.59
C ASP A 496 2.90 -36.92 12.17
N GLN A 497 2.24 -38.05 11.90
CA GLN A 497 1.40 -38.22 10.72
C GLN A 497 -0.06 -38.11 11.13
N ALA A 498 -0.82 -37.28 10.42
CA ALA A 498 -2.24 -37.11 10.65
C ALA A 498 -3.03 -37.33 9.36
N THR A 499 -4.32 -37.61 9.53
CA THR A 499 -5.25 -37.79 8.42
C THR A 499 -6.24 -36.62 8.40
N THR A 500 -6.38 -35.96 7.25
CA THR A 500 -7.35 -34.88 7.06
C THR A 500 -8.80 -35.40 7.04
N PRO A 501 -9.83 -34.54 7.16
CA PRO A 501 -11.23 -34.97 7.05
C PRO A 501 -11.57 -35.76 5.78
N SER A 502 -10.93 -35.44 4.64
CA SER A 502 -11.10 -36.19 3.38
C SER A 502 -10.18 -37.41 3.22
N GLY A 503 -9.40 -37.78 4.25
CA GLY A 503 -8.57 -38.99 4.24
C GLY A 503 -7.14 -38.81 3.70
N ARG A 504 -6.67 -37.57 3.48
CA ARG A 504 -5.32 -37.30 2.97
C ARG A 504 -4.29 -37.41 4.10
N GLN A 505 -3.10 -37.95 3.81
CA GLN A 505 -2.00 -38.03 4.77
C GLN A 505 -1.24 -36.71 4.79
N VAL A 506 -1.03 -36.15 5.98
CA VAL A 506 -0.31 -34.89 6.16
C VAL A 506 0.70 -35.00 7.30
N THR A 507 1.82 -34.33 7.12
CA THR A 507 2.86 -34.23 8.16
C THR A 507 2.48 -33.12 9.13
N VAL A 508 2.45 -33.42 10.42
CA VAL A 508 2.26 -32.42 11.47
C VAL A 508 3.59 -32.19 12.17
N LEU A 509 4.07 -30.95 12.14
CA LEU A 509 5.23 -30.50 12.88
C LEU A 509 4.78 -29.65 14.08
N ARG A 510 5.17 -30.02 15.30
CA ARG A 510 4.91 -29.22 16.51
C ARG A 510 6.21 -28.69 17.12
N VAL A 511 6.37 -27.37 17.14
CA VAL A 511 7.61 -26.62 17.50
C VAL A 511 7.39 -25.56 18.57
#